data_AF-F1DC84-F1
#
_entry.id   AF-F1DC84-F1
#
_cell.length_a   1.000
_cell.length_b   1.000
_cell.length_c   1.000
_cell.angle_alpha   90.00
_cell.angle_beta   90.00
_cell.angle_gamma   90.00
#
_symmetry.space_group_name_H-M   'P 1'
#
loop_
_entity.id
_entity.type
_entity.pdbx_description
1 polymer ?
#
loop_
_entity_poly.entity_id
_entity_poly.type
_entity_poly.pdbx_seq_one_letter_code
_entity_poly.pdbx_strand_id
1 'polypeptide(L)'
;LNLCNKNFPNMNSNDSSKAKHDLLVDVCLAAKYEGDSLKHYSEKLNLTYTDSPSQLCTELARSFADIGDIIRGKDLYLGNNKKDKLQIKLKEYFEKIYNSLERSIKSQYDDTDKNYYKLREDWWTANRETVWEALTCDAHGTYFHATCSDLNGGCSQAHEKCRCPKTSGGKAIKAGGDVTIVPTYFDYVPQYLR
;
A
#
# COMPACT_ATOMS: atom_id res chain seq x y z
N LEU A 1 -0.50 7.87 14.44
CA LEU A 1 -0.67 6.82 13.44
C LEU A 1 -0.43 5.46 14.11
N ASN A 2 -1.45 4.59 14.18
CA ASN A 2 -1.31 3.24 14.74
C ASN A 2 -1.31 2.20 13.61
N LEU A 3 -0.46 2.40 12.59
CA LEU A 3 -0.31 1.41 11.54
C LEU A 3 0.04 0.07 12.19
N CYS A 4 -0.72 -0.98 11.88
CA CYS A 4 -0.51 -2.35 12.36
C CYS A 4 0.81 -2.96 11.82
N ASN A 5 1.95 -2.42 12.24
CA ASN A 5 3.29 -2.81 11.81
C ASN A 5 3.93 -3.90 12.69
N LYS A 6 3.16 -4.51 13.59
CA LYS A 6 3.63 -5.53 14.54
C LYS A 6 4.21 -6.79 13.87
N ASN A 7 3.98 -6.99 12.57
CA ASN A 7 4.47 -8.16 11.83
C ASN A 7 5.82 -7.94 11.13
N PHE A 8 6.27 -6.70 10.95
CA PHE A 8 7.62 -6.38 10.47
C PHE A 8 8.81 -6.83 11.36
N PRO A 9 8.66 -7.20 12.66
CA PRO A 9 9.80 -7.64 13.46
C PRO A 9 10.36 -9.03 13.13
N ASN A 10 9.57 -9.95 12.55
CA ASN A 10 9.89 -11.39 12.51
C ASN A 10 10.52 -11.87 11.18
N MET A 11 11.37 -11.04 10.59
CA MET A 11 11.83 -11.15 9.20
C MET A 11 13.16 -11.92 9.09
N ASN A 12 13.10 -13.25 8.91
CA ASN A 12 14.25 -14.12 8.65
C ASN A 12 14.30 -14.52 7.18
N SER A 13 14.96 -13.72 6.35
CA SER A 13 15.35 -14.13 5.00
C SER A 13 16.84 -13.88 4.80
N ASN A 14 17.60 -14.97 4.90
CA ASN A 14 19.04 -15.02 4.57
C ASN A 14 19.27 -15.15 3.05
N ASP A 15 18.20 -15.31 2.26
CA ASP A 15 18.26 -15.49 0.81
C ASP A 15 17.98 -14.16 0.09
N SER A 16 19.06 -13.46 -0.28
CA SER A 16 18.98 -12.18 -0.99
C SER A 16 18.16 -12.23 -2.29
N SER A 17 18.02 -13.40 -2.93
CA SER A 17 17.28 -13.55 -4.18
C SER A 17 15.75 -13.43 -4.02
N LYS A 18 15.24 -13.62 -2.79
CA LYS A 18 13.81 -13.56 -2.46
C LYS A 18 13.39 -12.27 -1.76
N ALA A 19 14.33 -11.42 -1.39
CA ALA A 19 14.10 -10.23 -0.58
C ALA A 19 12.96 -9.33 -1.09
N LYS A 20 12.80 -9.18 -2.41
CA LYS A 20 11.71 -8.38 -3.01
C LYS A 20 10.32 -9.00 -2.79
N HIS A 21 10.22 -10.33 -2.82
CA HIS A 21 8.98 -11.07 -2.62
C HIS A 21 8.65 -11.18 -1.13
N ASP A 22 9.66 -11.42 -0.29
CA ASP A 22 9.50 -11.44 1.17
C ASP A 22 8.98 -10.10 1.68
N LEU A 23 9.59 -8.98 1.22
CA LEU A 23 9.10 -7.65 1.56
C LEU A 23 7.64 -7.44 1.13
N LEU A 24 7.27 -7.90 -0.07
CA LEU A 24 5.90 -7.77 -0.56
C LEU A 24 4.92 -8.54 0.33
N VAL A 25 5.25 -9.76 0.73
CA VAL A 25 4.41 -10.58 1.61
C VAL A 25 4.17 -9.87 2.93
N ASP A 26 5.22 -9.34 3.55
CA ASP A 26 5.11 -8.67 4.85
C ASP A 26 4.32 -7.36 4.76
N VAL A 27 4.50 -6.59 3.69
CA VAL A 27 3.72 -5.36 3.43
C VAL A 27 2.25 -5.70 3.20
N CYS A 28 1.95 -6.73 2.41
CA CYS A 28 0.57 -7.18 2.18
C CYS A 28 -0.09 -7.69 3.46
N LEU A 29 0.65 -8.41 4.31
CA LEU A 29 0.13 -8.88 5.58
C LEU A 29 -0.22 -7.71 6.51
N ALA A 30 0.67 -6.71 6.61
CA ALA A 30 0.42 -5.50 7.38
C ALA A 30 -0.79 -4.72 6.83
N ALA A 31 -0.89 -4.59 5.51
CA ALA A 31 -2.02 -3.94 4.84
C ALA A 31 -3.34 -4.66 5.14
N LYS A 32 -3.37 -6.00 5.07
CA LYS A 32 -4.57 -6.78 5.41
C LYS A 32 -5.02 -6.50 6.85
N TYR A 33 -4.12 -6.59 7.83
CA TYR A 33 -4.46 -6.34 9.23
C TYR A 33 -4.94 -4.91 9.49
N GLU A 34 -4.33 -3.93 8.82
CA GLU A 34 -4.77 -2.53 8.88
C GLU A 34 -6.20 -2.39 8.35
N GLY A 35 -6.49 -3.02 7.21
CA GLY A 35 -7.81 -3.02 6.58
C GLY A 35 -8.89 -3.63 7.47
N ASP A 36 -8.61 -4.78 8.06
CA ASP A 36 -9.50 -5.47 9.00
C ASP A 36 -9.78 -4.61 10.24
N SER A 37 -8.75 -3.95 10.78
CA SER A 37 -8.88 -3.04 11.93
C SER A 37 -9.76 -1.84 11.62
N LEU A 38 -9.57 -1.20 10.46
CA LEU A 38 -10.37 -0.04 10.03
C LEU A 38 -11.81 -0.43 9.75
N LYS A 39 -12.04 -1.59 9.13
CA LYS A 39 -13.39 -2.13 8.93
C LYS A 39 -14.12 -2.28 10.26
N HIS A 40 -13.49 -2.93 11.24
CA HIS A 40 -14.10 -3.14 12.55
C HIS A 40 -14.43 -1.81 13.26
N TYR A 41 -13.53 -0.83 13.15
CA TYR A 41 -13.76 0.50 13.68
C TYR A 41 -14.93 1.21 12.99
N SER A 42 -14.99 1.15 11.66
CA SER A 42 -16.08 1.71 10.86
C SER A 42 -17.43 1.06 11.19
N GLU A 43 -17.49 -0.26 11.31
CA GLU A 43 -18.70 -1.00 11.72
C GLU A 43 -19.22 -0.51 13.08
N LYS A 44 -18.32 -0.34 14.06
CA LYS A 44 -18.67 0.19 15.39
C LYS A 44 -19.21 1.61 15.32
N LEU A 45 -18.63 2.47 14.48
CA LEU A 45 -19.12 3.84 14.28
C LEU A 45 -20.50 3.87 13.63
N ASN A 46 -20.76 3.04 12.62
CA ASN A 46 -22.07 2.97 11.96
C ASN A 46 -23.19 2.50 12.91
N LEU A 47 -22.88 1.62 13.86
CA LEU A 47 -23.82 1.23 14.93
C LEU A 47 -24.13 2.38 15.90
N THR A 48 -23.24 3.35 16.03
CA THR A 48 -23.35 4.48 16.96
C THR A 48 -23.94 5.73 16.28
N TYR A 49 -23.68 5.91 14.99
CA TYR A 49 -24.07 7.07 14.19
C TYR A 49 -24.65 6.60 12.84
N THR A 50 -25.97 6.44 12.78
CA THR A 50 -26.69 5.89 11.61
C THR A 50 -26.74 6.83 10.41
N ASP A 51 -26.49 8.12 10.61
CA ASP A 51 -26.68 9.17 9.60
C ASP A 51 -25.39 9.51 8.83
N SER A 52 -24.29 8.83 9.13
CA SER A 52 -23.00 9.05 8.46
C SER A 52 -22.68 7.89 7.53
N PRO A 53 -22.82 8.02 6.20
CA PRO A 53 -22.44 6.96 5.28
C PRO A 53 -20.95 6.63 5.46
N SER A 54 -20.66 5.34 5.61
CA SER A 54 -19.33 4.77 5.80
C SER A 54 -18.28 5.42 4.91
N GLN A 55 -17.28 6.07 5.53
CA GLN A 55 -16.09 6.62 4.87
C GLN A 55 -14.93 5.60 4.80
N LEU A 56 -15.23 4.30 4.98
CA LEU A 56 -14.23 3.24 5.09
C LEU A 56 -13.22 3.27 3.92
N CYS A 57 -13.69 3.43 2.68
CA CYS A 57 -12.78 3.49 1.53
C CYS A 57 -11.85 4.71 1.55
N THR A 58 -12.28 5.83 2.12
CA THR A 58 -11.46 7.03 2.29
C THR A 58 -10.43 6.84 3.40
N GLU A 59 -10.80 6.20 4.51
CA GLU A 59 -9.88 5.85 5.60
C GLU A 59 -8.83 4.84 5.11
N LEU A 60 -9.25 3.81 4.38
CA LEU A 60 -8.35 2.85 3.73
C LEU A 60 -7.41 3.57 2.75
N ALA A 61 -7.88 4.55 1.97
CA ALA A 61 -7.03 5.33 1.08
C ALA A 61 -5.97 6.17 1.84
N ARG A 62 -6.29 6.69 3.02
CA ARG A 62 -5.32 7.39 3.87
C ARG A 62 -4.28 6.42 4.47
N SER A 63 -4.72 5.30 5.05
CA SER A 63 -3.79 4.29 5.57
C SER A 63 -2.90 3.70 4.47
N PHE A 64 -3.42 3.51 3.25
CA PHE A 64 -2.61 3.11 2.10
C PHE A 64 -1.49 4.09 1.79
N ALA A 65 -1.79 5.39 1.80
CA ALA A 65 -0.81 6.44 1.56
C ALA A 65 0.27 6.47 2.65
N ASP A 66 -0.11 6.27 3.91
CA ASP A 66 0.84 6.19 5.02
C ASP A 66 1.73 4.94 4.96
N ILE A 67 1.19 3.77 4.58
CA ILE A 67 1.99 2.57 4.28
C ILE A 67 3.01 2.90 3.19
N GLY A 68 2.56 3.53 2.10
CA GLY A 68 3.43 3.96 1.01
C GLY A 68 4.56 4.88 1.47
N ASP A 69 4.26 5.87 2.31
CA ASP A 69 5.27 6.78 2.85
C ASP A 69 6.25 6.10 3.81
N ILE A 70 5.81 5.12 4.59
CA ILE A 70 6.70 4.33 5.45
C ILE A 70 7.69 3.53 4.60
N ILE A 71 7.22 2.85 3.55
CA ILE A 71 8.08 2.07 2.65
C ILE A 71 9.06 2.97 1.90
N ARG A 72 8.58 4.10 1.39
CA ARG A 72 9.40 5.07 0.65
C ARG A 72 10.33 5.91 1.52
N GLY A 73 10.19 5.82 2.85
CA GLY A 73 10.99 6.62 3.79
C GLY A 73 10.61 8.10 3.81
N LYS A 74 9.38 8.43 3.41
CA LYS A 74 8.80 9.78 3.39
C LYS A 74 7.91 10.08 4.60
N ASP A 75 7.59 9.06 5.41
CA ASP A 75 6.75 9.23 6.58
C ASP A 75 7.37 10.23 7.57
N LEU A 76 6.59 11.23 7.96
CA LEU A 76 6.98 12.35 8.84
C LEU A 76 6.73 12.05 10.32
N TYR A 77 6.17 10.89 10.69
CA TYR A 77 5.85 10.60 12.08
C TYR A 77 7.11 10.51 12.96
N LEU A 78 7.30 11.44 13.90
CA LEU A 78 8.53 11.55 14.73
C LEU A 78 8.48 10.74 16.04
N GLY A 79 7.51 9.85 16.22
CA GLY A 79 7.22 9.24 17.52
C GLY A 79 7.84 7.85 17.72
N ASN A 80 9.03 7.79 18.35
CA ASN A 80 9.65 6.64 19.03
C ASN A 80 10.68 5.78 18.26
N ASN A 81 11.61 5.20 19.03
CA ASN A 81 12.63 4.20 18.65
C ASN A 81 12.13 3.01 17.79
N LYS A 82 10.81 2.75 17.76
CA LYS A 82 10.21 1.69 16.94
C LYS A 82 10.23 2.05 15.45
N LYS A 83 10.04 3.32 15.11
CA LYS A 83 10.12 3.79 13.72
C LYS A 83 11.52 3.63 13.18
N ASP A 84 12.53 4.03 13.96
CA ASP A 84 13.92 3.92 13.55
C ASP A 84 14.30 2.47 13.27
N LYS A 85 13.86 1.54 14.14
CA LYS A 85 14.03 0.10 13.92
C LYS A 85 13.37 -0.38 12.63
N LEU A 86 12.16 0.09 12.33
CA LEU A 86 11.47 -0.25 11.08
C LEU A 86 12.21 0.31 9.86
N GLN A 87 12.64 1.57 9.91
CA GLN A 87 13.38 2.19 8.81
C GLN A 87 14.74 1.54 8.58
N ILE A 88 15.46 1.14 9.64
CA ILE A 88 16.70 0.35 9.55
C ILE A 88 16.42 -0.97 8.84
N LYS A 89 15.39 -1.72 9.26
CA LYS A 89 15.02 -2.98 8.60
C LYS A 89 14.66 -2.79 7.13
N LEU A 90 13.89 -1.75 6.80
CA LEU A 90 13.59 -1.43 5.40
C LEU A 90 14.88 -1.14 4.62
N LYS A 91 15.85 -0.41 5.19
CA LYS A 91 17.16 -0.20 4.54
C LYS A 91 17.87 -1.52 4.26
N GLU A 92 17.89 -2.45 5.21
CA GLU A 92 18.49 -3.79 5.04
C GLU A 92 17.79 -4.58 3.92
N TYR A 93 16.46 -4.52 3.83
CA TYR A 93 15.71 -5.14 2.73
C TYR A 93 16.08 -4.54 1.38
N PHE A 94 16.08 -3.21 1.28
CA PHE A 94 16.40 -2.54 0.03
C PHE A 94 17.86 -2.69 -0.37
N GLU A 95 18.78 -2.85 0.58
CA GLU A 95 20.16 -3.25 0.30
C GLU A 95 20.24 -4.66 -0.30
N LYS A 96 19.52 -5.64 0.27
CA LYS A 96 19.44 -7.00 -0.30
C LYS A 96 18.80 -7.00 -1.69
N ILE A 97 17.75 -6.22 -1.89
CA ILE A 97 17.08 -6.05 -3.20
C ILE A 97 18.07 -5.43 -4.19
N TYR A 98 18.71 -4.31 -3.84
CA TYR A 98 19.72 -3.67 -4.68
C TYR A 98 20.85 -4.64 -5.05
N ASN A 99 21.33 -5.44 -4.10
CA ASN A 99 22.39 -6.41 -4.32
C ASN A 99 21.99 -7.57 -5.26
N SER A 100 20.70 -7.91 -5.31
CA SER A 100 20.15 -8.94 -6.22
C SER A 100 19.75 -8.40 -7.61
N LEU A 101 19.76 -7.08 -7.83
CA LEU A 101 19.49 -6.51 -9.15
C LEU A 101 20.54 -6.91 -10.18
N GLU A 102 20.14 -6.93 -11.46
CA GLU A 102 21.09 -7.10 -12.57
C GLU A 102 22.09 -5.94 -12.62
N ARG A 103 23.35 -6.26 -12.97
CA ARG A 103 24.44 -5.26 -13.01
C ARG A 103 24.13 -4.08 -13.95
N SER A 104 23.37 -4.32 -15.01
CA SER A 104 22.95 -3.32 -16.01
C SER A 104 22.06 -2.22 -15.44
N ILE A 105 21.27 -2.52 -14.40
CA ILE A 105 20.30 -1.57 -13.81
C ILE A 105 20.74 -1.01 -12.47
N LYS A 106 21.71 -1.64 -11.78
CA LYS A 106 22.19 -1.18 -10.46
C LYS A 106 22.62 0.29 -10.45
N SER A 107 23.32 0.74 -11.49
CA SER A 107 23.78 2.12 -11.61
C SER A 107 22.65 3.15 -11.61
N GLN A 108 21.43 2.75 -11.98
CA GLN A 108 20.26 3.64 -11.97
C GLN A 108 19.72 3.89 -10.57
N TYR A 109 20.08 3.04 -9.61
CA TYR A 109 19.62 3.04 -8.22
C TYR A 109 20.76 3.29 -7.23
N ASP A 110 21.92 3.70 -7.72
CA ASP A 110 23.07 3.94 -6.88
C ASP A 110 22.79 5.14 -5.96
N ASP A 111 23.01 4.93 -4.67
CA ASP A 111 22.69 5.91 -3.62
C ASP A 111 23.84 5.93 -2.61
N THR A 112 24.53 7.06 -2.54
CA THR A 112 25.65 7.28 -1.62
C THR A 112 25.25 7.12 -0.17
N ASP A 113 24.01 7.49 0.16
CA ASP A 113 23.51 7.49 1.54
C ASP A 113 22.86 6.15 1.91
N LYS A 114 22.83 5.18 0.97
CA LYS A 114 22.23 3.85 1.12
C LYS A 114 20.79 3.90 1.66
N ASN A 115 20.05 4.95 1.31
CA ASN A 115 18.64 5.06 1.63
C ASN A 115 17.78 4.35 0.58
N TYR A 116 18.30 4.20 -0.64
CA TYR A 116 17.68 3.58 -1.80
C TYR A 116 16.36 4.24 -2.20
N TYR A 117 16.23 5.56 -2.00
CA TYR A 117 14.95 6.26 -2.19
C TYR A 117 14.32 6.00 -3.57
N LYS A 118 15.10 6.08 -4.64
CA LYS A 118 14.61 5.80 -6.00
C LYS A 118 14.13 4.35 -6.16
N LEU A 119 14.88 3.38 -5.62
CA LEU A 119 14.49 1.96 -5.65
C LEU A 119 13.21 1.72 -4.83
N ARG A 120 13.05 2.41 -3.70
CA ARG A 120 11.84 2.33 -2.87
C ARG A 120 10.61 2.90 -3.57
N GLU A 121 10.75 4.03 -4.27
CA GLU A 121 9.68 4.63 -5.08
C GLU A 121 9.23 3.71 -6.21
N ASP A 122 10.18 3.14 -6.96
CA ASP A 122 9.89 2.22 -8.06
C ASP A 122 9.29 0.92 -7.54
N TRP A 123 9.81 0.41 -6.41
CA TRP A 123 9.25 -0.78 -5.76
C TRP A 123 7.81 -0.53 -5.29
N TRP A 124 7.53 0.61 -4.66
CA TRP A 124 6.16 0.96 -4.28
C TRP A 124 5.28 1.04 -5.52
N THR A 125 5.69 1.80 -6.54
CA THR A 125 4.92 1.96 -7.79
C THR A 125 4.61 0.61 -8.45
N ALA A 126 5.57 -0.33 -8.46
CA ALA A 126 5.38 -1.66 -9.02
C ALA A 126 4.48 -2.59 -8.19
N ASN A 127 4.31 -2.34 -6.88
CA ASN A 127 3.63 -3.26 -5.98
C ASN A 127 2.36 -2.68 -5.31
N ARG A 128 2.15 -1.36 -5.38
CA ARG A 128 1.08 -0.61 -4.69
C ARG A 128 -0.30 -1.22 -4.94
N GLU A 129 -0.52 -1.77 -6.12
CA GLU A 129 -1.78 -2.40 -6.49
C GLU A 129 -2.05 -3.69 -5.71
N THR A 130 -1.02 -4.51 -5.50
CA THR A 130 -1.11 -5.73 -4.67
C THR A 130 -1.38 -5.36 -3.22
N VAL A 131 -0.74 -4.29 -2.74
CA VAL A 131 -0.91 -3.80 -1.37
C VAL A 131 -2.34 -3.28 -1.17
N TRP A 132 -2.90 -2.56 -2.17
CA TRP A 132 -4.29 -2.12 -2.15
C TRP A 132 -5.27 -3.30 -2.12
N GLU A 133 -4.99 -4.34 -2.91
CA GLU A 133 -5.79 -5.57 -2.89
C GLU A 133 -5.72 -6.25 -1.51
N ALA A 134 -4.56 -6.33 -0.87
CA ALA A 134 -4.48 -6.89 0.48
C ALA A 134 -5.25 -6.04 1.50
N LEU A 135 -5.11 -4.70 1.44
CA LEU A 135 -5.75 -3.74 2.34
C LEU A 135 -7.28 -3.78 2.28
N THR A 136 -7.82 -4.02 1.09
CA THR A 136 -9.26 -3.94 0.83
C THR A 136 -9.94 -5.31 0.76
N CYS A 137 -9.24 -6.40 1.13
CA CYS A 137 -9.67 -7.78 0.93
C CYS A 137 -11.11 -8.04 1.40
N ASP A 138 -11.45 -7.53 2.60
CA ASP A 138 -12.74 -7.73 3.27
C ASP A 138 -13.52 -6.42 3.47
N ALA A 139 -13.12 -5.35 2.79
CA ALA A 139 -13.79 -4.05 2.88
C ALA A 139 -15.12 -4.06 2.11
N HIS A 140 -16.09 -3.28 2.58
CA HIS A 140 -17.34 -2.99 1.86
C HIS A 140 -17.62 -1.49 1.95
N GLY A 141 -17.83 -0.84 0.80
CA GLY A 141 -18.04 0.59 0.76
C GLY A 141 -17.75 1.18 -0.61
N THR A 142 -18.04 2.47 -0.75
CA THR A 142 -17.81 3.24 -1.97
C THR A 142 -16.72 4.28 -1.74
N TYR A 143 -15.69 4.33 -2.60
CA TYR A 143 -14.75 5.47 -2.57
C TYR A 143 -15.48 6.75 -3.01
N PHE A 144 -15.14 7.90 -2.44
CA PHE A 144 -15.94 9.12 -2.66
C PHE A 144 -15.71 9.77 -4.05
N HIS A 145 -14.54 9.55 -4.65
CA HIS A 145 -14.19 10.12 -5.94
C HIS A 145 -14.44 9.12 -7.07
N ALA A 146 -15.13 9.55 -8.12
CA ALA A 146 -15.37 8.74 -9.30
C ALA A 146 -14.05 8.60 -10.07
N THR A 147 -13.34 7.51 -9.82
CA THR A 147 -12.01 7.22 -10.41
C THR A 147 -11.99 5.95 -11.24
N CYS A 148 -13.07 5.19 -11.26
CA CYS A 148 -13.19 4.02 -12.13
C CYS A 148 -13.63 4.49 -13.51
N SER A 149 -12.77 4.34 -14.51
CA SER A 149 -13.13 4.62 -15.90
C SER A 149 -13.71 3.37 -16.54
N ASP A 150 -14.97 3.43 -16.97
CA ASP A 150 -15.55 2.39 -17.81
C ASP A 150 -15.16 2.60 -19.28
N LEU A 151 -15.13 1.53 -20.08
CA LEU A 151 -14.72 1.54 -21.50
C LEU A 151 -15.50 2.55 -22.39
N ASN A 152 -16.63 3.06 -21.90
CA ASN A 152 -17.50 4.02 -22.60
C ASN A 152 -17.29 5.49 -22.15
N GLY A 153 -16.21 5.80 -21.43
CA GLY A 153 -15.85 7.18 -21.07
C GLY A 153 -16.61 7.78 -19.88
N GLY A 154 -17.40 6.96 -19.15
CA GLY A 154 -18.03 7.36 -17.89
C GLY A 154 -17.09 7.12 -16.70
N CYS A 155 -17.04 8.08 -15.77
CA CYS A 155 -16.40 7.89 -14.47
C CYS A 155 -17.42 7.30 -13.49
N SER A 156 -17.13 6.12 -12.95
CA SER A 156 -17.92 5.43 -11.93
C SER A 156 -17.17 5.38 -10.58
N GLN A 157 -17.93 5.13 -9.52
CA GLN A 157 -17.41 5.01 -8.17
C GLN A 157 -16.97 3.56 -7.88
N ALA A 158 -15.91 3.40 -7.09
CA ALA A 158 -15.42 2.10 -6.64
C ALA A 158 -16.33 1.54 -5.53
N HIS A 159 -17.39 0.82 -5.91
CA HIS A 159 -18.51 0.43 -5.03
C HIS A 159 -18.38 -0.98 -4.40
N GLU A 160 -17.54 -1.86 -4.96
CA GLU A 160 -17.27 -3.19 -4.40
C GLU A 160 -15.85 -3.26 -3.85
N LYS A 161 -15.74 -3.51 -2.54
CA LYS A 161 -14.45 -3.62 -1.83
C LYS A 161 -13.53 -2.43 -2.04
N CYS A 162 -14.06 -1.22 -2.22
CA CYS A 162 -13.26 -0.04 -2.53
C CYS A 162 -12.34 -0.23 -3.76
N ARG A 163 -12.78 -1.01 -4.75
CA ARG A 163 -12.02 -1.31 -5.98
C ARG A 163 -12.84 -0.93 -7.21
N CYS A 164 -12.13 -0.64 -8.29
CA CYS A 164 -12.75 -0.61 -9.60
C CYS A 164 -12.90 -2.06 -10.09
N PRO A 165 -14.13 -2.52 -10.37
CA PRO A 165 -14.37 -3.87 -10.82
C PRO A 165 -13.77 -4.10 -12.20
N LYS A 166 -13.56 -5.37 -12.53
CA LYS A 166 -13.18 -5.81 -13.87
C LYS A 166 -14.35 -5.58 -14.84
N THR A 167 -14.22 -4.61 -15.75
CA THR A 167 -15.12 -4.52 -16.90
C THR A 167 -14.78 -5.61 -17.92
N SER A 168 -15.78 -6.11 -18.65
CA SER A 168 -15.58 -7.12 -19.68
C SER A 168 -14.59 -6.61 -20.75
N GLY A 169 -13.35 -7.13 -20.72
CA GLY A 169 -12.26 -6.71 -21.61
C GLY A 169 -11.14 -5.93 -20.94
N GLY A 170 -11.34 -5.43 -19.72
CA GLY A 170 -10.28 -4.84 -18.89
C GLY A 170 -9.28 -5.93 -18.46
N LYS A 171 -7.99 -5.74 -18.77
CA LYS A 171 -6.94 -6.55 -18.15
C LYS A 171 -6.90 -6.20 -16.68
N ALA A 172 -7.14 -7.21 -15.84
CA ALA A 172 -6.84 -7.09 -14.43
C ALA A 172 -5.35 -6.80 -14.25
N ILE A 173 -5.03 -6.07 -13.19
CA ILE A 173 -3.67 -5.71 -12.80
C ILE A 173 -2.78 -6.97 -12.68
N LYS A 174 -3.38 -8.09 -12.25
CA LYS A 174 -2.76 -9.42 -12.24
C LYS A 174 -3.56 -10.43 -13.02
N ALA A 175 -2.87 -11.42 -13.58
CA ALA A 175 -3.52 -12.58 -14.17
C ALA A 175 -4.42 -13.27 -13.12
N GLY A 176 -5.73 -13.31 -13.38
CA GLY A 176 -6.73 -13.90 -12.49
C GLY A 176 -7.19 -13.01 -11.33
N GLY A 177 -6.77 -11.75 -11.26
CA GLY A 177 -7.28 -10.79 -10.28
C GLY A 177 -8.56 -10.06 -10.73
N ASP A 178 -9.20 -9.38 -9.78
CA ASP A 178 -10.45 -8.62 -10.01
C ASP A 178 -10.27 -7.10 -9.92
N VAL A 179 -9.05 -6.63 -9.64
CA VAL A 179 -8.71 -5.20 -9.55
C VAL A 179 -8.18 -4.70 -10.89
N THR A 180 -8.78 -3.64 -11.42
CA THR A 180 -8.32 -2.98 -12.66
C THR A 180 -7.50 -1.72 -12.38
N ILE A 181 -7.84 -0.97 -11.32
CA ILE A 181 -7.19 0.30 -10.93
C ILE A 181 -7.24 0.45 -9.39
N VAL A 182 -6.18 1.01 -8.79
CA VAL A 182 -6.22 1.58 -7.43
C VAL A 182 -6.94 2.93 -7.50
N PRO A 183 -8.12 3.10 -6.89
CA PRO A 183 -8.97 4.27 -7.11
C PRO A 183 -8.47 5.55 -6.44
N THR A 184 -7.33 5.53 -5.76
CA THR A 184 -6.75 6.66 -5.04
C THR A 184 -5.32 6.98 -5.51
N TYR A 185 -4.99 8.26 -5.41
CA TYR A 185 -3.65 8.80 -5.62
C TYR A 185 -3.09 9.48 -4.35
N PHE A 186 -3.70 9.23 -3.19
CA PHE A 186 -3.24 9.81 -1.92
C PHE A 186 -1.80 9.44 -1.58
N ASP A 187 -1.32 8.28 -2.02
CA ASP A 187 0.08 7.89 -1.91
C ASP A 187 1.03 8.78 -2.75
N TYR A 188 0.54 9.59 -3.69
CA TYR A 188 1.34 10.60 -4.38
C TYR A 188 1.06 12.03 -3.90
N VAL A 189 0.22 12.20 -2.87
CA VAL A 189 -0.03 13.47 -2.20
C VAL A 189 0.90 13.60 -0.98
N PRO A 190 1.61 14.72 -0.79
CA PRO A 190 2.44 14.95 0.40
C PRO A 190 1.66 14.74 1.70
N GLN A 191 2.26 14.05 2.68
CA GLN A 191 1.57 13.62 3.91
C GLN A 191 0.84 14.73 4.67
N TYR A 192 1.39 15.95 4.68
CA TYR A 192 0.79 17.10 5.39
C TYR A 192 -0.48 17.67 4.72
N LEU A 193 -0.81 17.22 3.50
CA LEU A 193 -2.00 17.65 2.73
C LEU A 193 -3.14 16.63 2.71
N ARG A 194 -2.97 15.45 3.35
CA ARG A 194 -3.92 14.32 3.31
C ARG A 194 -4.90 14.33 4.47
#